data_AF-A0A383DRI2-F1
#
_entry.id   AF-A0A383DRI2-F1
#
_cell.length_a   1.000
_cell.length_b   1.000
_cell.length_c   1.000
_cell.angle_alpha   90.00
_cell.angle_beta   90.00
_cell.angle_gamma   90.00
#
_symmetry.space_group_name_H-M   'P 1'
#
loop_
_entity.id
_entity.type
_entity.pdbx_description
1 polymer ?
#
loop_
_entity_poly.entity_id
_entity_poly.type
_entity_poly.pdbx_seq_one_letter_code
_entity_poly.pdbx_strand_id
1 'polypeptide(L)' 'MSLVYAGTCCHSPGITSRGELADPEIRQQLLKAFDRQRQAIEDADTQAIVMVSSEHFANFFMDNMPTYSIGMADEYE' A
#
# COMPACT_ATOMS: atom_id res chain seq x y z
N MET A 1 -19.27 13.43 -2.50
CA MET A 1 -17.93 12.81 -2.41
C MET A 1 -17.54 12.34 -3.80
N SER A 2 -16.32 12.66 -4.24
CA SER A 2 -15.79 12.30 -5.56
C SER A 2 -14.55 11.43 -5.41
N LEU A 3 -14.35 10.48 -6.32
CA LEU A 3 -13.06 9.82 -6.47
C LEU A 3 -12.09 10.81 -7.14
N VAL A 4 -11.15 11.35 -6.37
CA VAL A 4 -10.19 12.37 -6.85
C VAL A 4 -8.85 11.76 -7.28
N TYR A 5 -8.56 10.55 -6.82
CA TYR A 5 -7.31 9.85 -7.09
C TYR A 5 -7.55 8.34 -7.20
N ALA A 6 -6.83 7.68 -8.11
CA ALA A 6 -6.71 6.24 -8.19
C ALA A 6 -5.28 5.88 -8.61
N GLY A 7 -4.70 4.85 -7.98
CA GLY A 7 -3.34 4.41 -8.26
C GLY A 7 -3.09 2.99 -7.77
N THR A 8 -1.97 2.43 -8.20
CA THR A 8 -1.54 1.08 -7.84
C THR A 8 -0.06 1.10 -7.50
N CYS A 9 0.33 0.34 -6.48
CA CYS A 9 1.72 0.10 -6.14
C CYS A 9 1.95 -1.36 -5.77
N CYS A 10 3.21 -1.78 -5.77
CA CYS A 10 3.59 -3.07 -5.21
C CYS A 10 3.72 -2.97 -3.67
N HIS A 11 3.47 -4.09 -2.98
CA HIS A 11 3.55 -4.19 -1.52
C HIS A 11 4.46 -5.35 -1.06
N SER A 12 5.48 -5.71 -1.86
CA SER A 12 6.36 -6.81 -1.52
C SER A 12 7.09 -6.52 -0.20
N PRO A 13 7.13 -7.47 0.76
CA PRO A 13 7.75 -7.24 2.07
C PRO A 13 9.26 -6.94 1.96
N GLY A 14 9.90 -7.37 0.86
CA GLY A 14 11.32 -7.09 0.62
C GLY A 14 11.65 -5.60 0.49
N ILE A 15 10.66 -4.76 0.17
CA ILE A 15 10.81 -3.30 0.04
C ILE A 15 11.15 -2.68 1.41
N THR A 16 10.48 -3.13 2.48
CA THR A 16 10.63 -2.60 3.83
C THR A 16 11.61 -3.42 4.67
N SER A 17 11.68 -4.74 4.48
CA SER A 17 12.45 -5.63 5.36
C SER A 17 13.91 -5.79 4.96
N ARG A 18 14.25 -5.59 3.68
CA ARG A 18 15.59 -5.86 3.12
C ARG A 18 15.88 -5.02 1.87
N GLY A 19 15.36 -3.79 1.83
CA GLY A 19 15.45 -2.92 0.66
C GLY A 19 16.89 -2.55 0.29
N GLU A 20 17.79 -2.53 1.27
CA GLU A 20 19.23 -2.30 1.12
C GLU A 20 19.99 -3.40 0.38
N LEU A 21 19.42 -4.61 0.28
CA LEU A 21 20.00 -5.71 -0.50
C LEU A 21 19.71 -5.58 -2.01
N ALA A 22 18.80 -4.68 -2.40
CA ALA A 22 18.52 -4.41 -3.80
C ALA A 22 19.67 -3.63 -4.45
N ASP A 23 19.78 -3.74 -5.78
CA ASP A 23 20.63 -2.85 -6.55
C ASP A 23 20.30 -1.38 -6.20
N PRO A 24 21.29 -0.55 -5.82
CA PRO A 24 21.04 0.82 -5.38
C PRO A 24 20.32 1.69 -6.41
N GLU A 25 20.57 1.48 -7.69
CA GLU A 25 19.90 2.23 -8.76
C GLU A 25 18.43 1.84 -8.85
N ILE A 26 18.13 0.53 -8.82
CA ILE A 26 16.75 0.02 -8.84
C ILE A 26 15.99 0.53 -7.60
N ARG A 27 16.60 0.47 -6.41
CA ARG A 27 16.00 0.97 -5.17
C ARG A 27 15.70 2.47 -5.29
N GLN A 28 16.62 3.26 -5.81
CA GLN A 28 16.42 4.70 -5.99
C GLN A 28 15.27 4.99 -6.97
N GLN A 29 15.18 4.25 -8.07
CA GLN A 29 14.10 4.39 -9.05
C GLN A 29 12.73 4.08 -8.43
N LEU A 30 12.64 3.02 -7.61
CA LEU A 30 11.42 2.68 -6.87
C LEU A 30 11.00 3.80 -5.92
N LEU A 31 11.93 4.31 -5.11
CA LEU A 31 11.65 5.40 -4.16
C LEU A 31 11.21 6.69 -4.88
N LYS A 32 11.82 7.01 -6.02
CA LYS A 32 11.38 8.12 -6.88
C LYS A 32 9.97 7.89 -7.45
N ALA A 33 9.61 6.66 -7.77
CA ALA A 33 8.25 6.34 -8.22
C ALA A 33 7.22 6.54 -7.09
N PHE A 34 7.52 6.12 -5.87
CA PHE A 34 6.67 6.37 -4.71
C PHE A 34 6.55 7.86 -4.38
N ASP A 35 7.63 8.64 -4.50
CA ASP A 35 7.56 10.08 -4.27
C ASP A 35 6.63 10.79 -5.28
N ARG A 36 6.68 10.41 -6.56
CA ARG A 36 5.71 10.89 -7.55
C ARG A 36 4.27 10.50 -7.22
N GLN A 37 4.07 9.30 -6.69
CA GLN A 37 2.74 8.84 -6.28
C GLN A 37 2.22 9.64 -5.08
N ARG A 38 3.07 9.88 -4.08
CA ARG A 38 2.78 10.75 -2.93
C ARG A 38 2.35 12.13 -3.40
N GLN A 39 3.12 12.75 -4.30
CA GLN A 39 2.78 14.08 -4.83
C GLN A 39 1.43 14.08 -5.54
N ALA A 40 1.12 13.05 -6.35
CA ALA A 40 -0.16 12.96 -7.03
C ALA A 40 -1.37 12.81 -6.07
N ILE A 41 -1.18 12.17 -4.91
CA ILE A 41 -2.21 12.05 -3.87
C ILE A 41 -2.45 13.42 -3.20
N GLU A 42 -1.36 14.14 -2.89
CA GLU A 42 -1.39 15.48 -2.28
C GLU A 42 -2.02 16.52 -3.23
N ASP A 43 -1.61 16.54 -4.50
CA ASP A 43 -2.11 17.46 -5.52
C ASP A 43 -3.62 17.27 -5.80
N ALA A 44 -4.13 16.06 -5.59
CA ALA A 44 -5.55 15.73 -5.73
C ALA A 44 -6.41 16.12 -4.51
N ASP A 45 -5.81 16.70 -3.47
CA ASP A 45 -6.48 17.05 -2.20
C ASP A 45 -7.19 15.83 -1.56
N THR A 46 -6.54 14.67 -1.62
CA THR A 46 -7.11 13.39 -1.15
C THR A 46 -7.29 13.39 0.37
N GLN A 47 -8.54 13.32 0.84
CA GLN A 47 -8.86 13.33 2.28
C GLN A 47 -8.92 11.92 2.91
N ALA A 48 -9.10 10.87 2.11
CA ALA A 48 -9.17 9.49 2.57
C ALA A 48 -8.68 8.53 1.47
N ILE A 49 -8.02 7.44 1.87
CA ILE A 49 -7.56 6.38 0.97
C ILE A 49 -8.26 5.07 1.32
N VAL A 50 -8.96 4.49 0.34
CA VAL A 50 -9.44 3.11 0.44
C VAL A 50 -8.36 2.20 -0.14
N MET A 51 -7.64 1.49 0.73
CA MET A 51 -6.58 0.57 0.32
C MET A 51 -7.16 -0.83 0.07
N VAL A 52 -6.92 -1.37 -1.13
CA VAL A 52 -7.29 -2.74 -1.48
C VAL A 52 -6.03 -3.57 -1.60
N SER A 53 -5.90 -4.58 -0.74
CA SER A 53 -4.76 -5.50 -0.70
C SER A 53 -5.23 -6.92 -0.43
N SER A 54 -4.43 -7.89 -0.85
CA SER A 54 -4.55 -9.26 -0.35
C SER A 54 -3.96 -9.37 1.04
N GLU A 55 -4.46 -10.35 1.80
CA GLU A 55 -3.86 -10.76 3.05
C GLU A 55 -2.90 -11.95 2.85
N HIS A 56 -1.84 -12.01 3.67
CA HIS A 56 -0.79 -13.02 3.69
C HIS A 56 -0.72 -13.77 5.04
N PHE A 57 -1.87 -14.15 5.60
CA PHE A 57 -2.00 -14.92 6.85
C PHE A 57 -1.48 -14.23 8.13
N ALA A 58 -1.50 -12.90 8.20
CA ALA A 58 -1.23 -12.20 9.47
C ALA A 58 -2.49 -12.11 10.37
N ASN A 59 -3.68 -11.99 9.76
CA ASN A 59 -4.95 -11.72 10.44
C ASN A 59 -6.04 -12.78 10.14
N PHE A 60 -6.00 -13.39 8.96
CA PHE A 60 -6.97 -14.40 8.53
C PHE A 60 -6.26 -15.74 8.32
N PHE A 61 -6.83 -16.81 8.89
CA PHE A 61 -6.28 -18.17 8.85
C PHE A 61 -7.29 -19.14 8.23
N MET A 62 -6.91 -20.40 8.12
CA MET A 62 -7.67 -21.42 7.38
C MET A 62 -9.09 -21.66 7.91
N ASP A 63 -9.36 -21.32 9.16
CA ASP A 63 -10.67 -21.41 9.81
C ASP A 63 -11.56 -20.17 9.57
N ASN A 64 -11.00 -19.07 9.05
CA ASN A 64 -11.73 -17.85 8.72
C ASN A 64 -11.05 -17.07 7.56
N MET A 65 -11.38 -17.46 6.32
CA MET A 65 -10.91 -16.80 5.10
C MET A 65 -12.06 -16.16 4.31
N PRO A 66 -12.42 -14.90 4.61
CA PRO A 66 -13.47 -14.21 3.87
C PRO A 66 -13.02 -13.88 2.44
N THR A 67 -13.95 -13.87 1.48
CA THR A 67 -13.69 -13.37 0.11
C THR A 67 -13.41 -11.87 0.10
N TYR A 68 -14.08 -11.13 0.98
CA TYR A 68 -13.89 -9.68 1.18
C TYR A 68 -13.96 -9.35 2.66
N SER A 69 -13.05 -8.50 3.12
CA SER A 69 -13.05 -7.93 4.46
C SER A 69 -12.83 -6.43 4.37
N ILE A 70 -13.54 -5.66 5.20
CA ILE A 70 -13.32 -4.22 5.37
C ILE A 70 -12.92 -3.95 6.81
N GLY A 71 -11.83 -3.21 6.98
CA GLY A 71 -11.43 -2.71 8.28
C GLY A 71 -12.38 -1.58 8.72
N MET A 72 -12.91 -1.68 9.94
CA MET A 72 -13.83 -0.70 10.54
C MET A 72 -13.33 -0.08 11.85
N ALA A 73 -12.12 -0.46 12.32
CA ALA A 73 -11.48 0.13 13.48
C ALA A 73 -10.98 1.56 13.19
N ASP A 74 -10.90 2.38 14.24
CA ASP A 74 -10.35 3.74 14.16
C ASP A 74 -8.85 3.72 13.85
N GLU A 75 -8.12 2.70 14.31
CA GLU A 75 -6.66 2.54 14.17
C GLU A 75 -6.26 1.06 13.94
N TYR A 76 -5.10 0.84 13.30
CA TYR A 76 -4.48 -0.47 13.04
C TYR A 76 -2.98 -0.39 13.36
N GLU A 77 -2.41 -1.46 13.90
CA GLU A 77 -0.97 -1.62 14.20
C GLU A 77 -0.21 -2.30 13.05
#